data_AF-A0AAP0S7I1-F1
#
_entry.id   AF-A0AAP0S7I1-F1
#
_cell.length_a   1.000
_cell.length_b   1.000
_cell.length_c   1.000
_cell.angle_alpha   90.00
_cell.angle_beta   90.00
_cell.angle_gamma   90.00
#
_symmetry.space_group_name_H-M   'P 1'
#
loop_
_entity.id
_entity.type
_entity.pdbx_description
1 polymer ?
#
loop_
_entity_poly.entity_id
_entity_poly.type
_entity_poly.pdbx_seq_one_letter_code
_entity_poly.pdbx_strand_id
1 'polypeptide(L)'
;MALAKVVERLLGPGNRDGGLLRDCFTSLMEASIRLKEVQDEKEEDEEAEENEDDEDDDDDDDDETEDNDEDSEDDEREETEEEFLDRYAKAAVALENDIVVEEGDVEDQDEEPELGFLEEVDPQRVVWSLIESHHQVLTQVQALPPQLISSFLNTFPEYQSLFQQSR
;
A
#
# COMPACT_ATOMS: atom_id res chain seq x y z
N MET A 1 9.89 1.48 -4.24
CA MET A 1 10.48 0.47 -5.15
C MET A 1 10.93 0.97 -6.51
N ALA A 2 10.07 1.64 -7.30
CA ALA A 2 10.41 2.06 -8.66
C ALA A 2 11.70 2.91 -8.72
N LEU A 3 11.89 3.83 -7.78
CA LEU A 3 13.08 4.68 -7.72
C LEU A 3 14.38 3.88 -7.52
N ALA A 4 14.38 2.85 -6.66
CA ALA A 4 15.51 1.96 -6.49
C ALA A 4 15.86 1.23 -7.81
N LYS A 5 14.85 0.74 -8.53
CA LYS A 5 15.05 0.12 -9.86
C LYS A 5 15.59 1.11 -10.90
N VAL A 6 15.18 2.38 -10.85
CA VAL A 6 15.71 3.43 -11.73
C VAL A 6 17.19 3.66 -11.43
N VAL A 7 17.57 3.78 -10.15
CA VAL A 7 18.98 3.92 -9.74
C VAL A 7 19.80 2.71 -10.21
N GLU A 8 19.31 1.49 -10.01
CA GLU A 8 19.95 0.25 -10.49
C GLU A 8 20.16 0.27 -12.01
N ARG A 9 19.16 0.69 -12.79
CA ARG A 9 19.26 0.83 -14.25
C ARG A 9 20.26 1.90 -14.67
N LEU A 10 20.33 3.01 -13.94
CA LEU A 10 21.26 4.10 -14.20
C LEU A 10 22.72 3.72 -13.86
N LEU A 11 22.91 2.76 -12.96
CA LEU A 11 24.23 2.16 -12.67
C LEU A 11 24.71 1.19 -13.76
N GLY A 12 23.83 0.76 -14.66
CA GLY A 12 24.14 -0.17 -15.74
C GLY A 12 25.10 0.39 -16.80
N PRO A 13 25.87 -0.48 -17.48
CA PRO A 13 26.85 -0.06 -18.50
C PRO A 13 26.14 0.60 -19.69
N GLY A 14 26.34 1.91 -19.85
CA GLY A 14 25.78 2.70 -20.96
C GLY A 14 25.19 4.05 -20.55
N ASN A 15 24.87 4.23 -19.27
CA ASN A 15 24.33 5.50 -18.75
C ASN A 15 25.47 6.41 -18.29
N ARG A 16 25.61 7.57 -18.95
CA ARG A 16 26.69 8.56 -18.68
C ARG A 16 26.19 9.78 -17.92
N ASP A 17 24.91 9.85 -17.60
CA ASP A 17 24.32 10.97 -16.86
C ASP A 17 24.44 10.74 -15.36
N GLY A 18 25.62 11.10 -14.81
CA GLY A 18 25.88 11.05 -13.38
C GLY A 18 25.05 12.07 -12.58
N GLY A 19 24.48 13.09 -13.23
CA GLY A 19 23.60 14.07 -12.58
C GLY A 19 22.26 13.44 -12.21
N LEU A 20 21.60 12.80 -13.18
CA LEU A 20 20.33 12.11 -12.93
C LEU A 20 20.49 10.97 -11.92
N LEU A 21 21.55 10.16 -12.04
CA LEU A 21 21.83 9.09 -11.08
C LEU A 21 22.00 9.65 -9.65
N ARG A 22 22.68 10.80 -9.52
CA ARG A 22 22.83 11.49 -8.23
C ARG A 22 21.51 11.98 -7.70
N ASP A 23 20.73 12.65 -8.52
CA ASP A 23 19.47 13.24 -8.08
C ASP A 23 18.48 12.13 -7.66
N CYS A 24 18.41 11.03 -8.42
CA CYS A 24 17.61 9.86 -8.06
C CYS A 24 18.11 9.18 -6.77
N PHE A 25 19.42 9.03 -6.59
CA PHE A 25 19.97 8.41 -5.38
C PHE A 25 19.78 9.31 -4.14
N THR A 26 19.93 10.63 -4.31
CA THR A 26 19.65 11.63 -3.28
C THR A 26 18.19 11.54 -2.83
N SER A 27 17.25 11.56 -3.78
CA SER A 27 15.82 11.41 -3.47
C SER A 27 15.49 10.06 -2.84
N LEU A 28 16.21 8.98 -3.21
CA LEU A 28 16.04 7.67 -2.59
C LEU A 28 16.45 7.70 -1.11
N MET A 29 17.62 8.27 -0.80
CA MET A 29 18.08 8.42 0.59
C MET A 29 17.11 9.28 1.42
N GLU A 30 16.66 10.42 0.88
CA GLU A 30 15.70 11.30 1.55
C GLU A 30 14.37 10.60 1.83
N ALA A 31 13.83 9.88 0.84
CA ALA A 31 12.59 9.13 1.00
C ALA A 31 12.73 7.99 2.03
N SER A 32 13.88 7.31 2.06
CA SER A 32 14.14 6.27 3.06
C SER A 32 14.20 6.82 4.47
N ILE A 33 14.82 7.98 4.68
CA ILE A 33 14.84 8.64 6.00
C ILE A 33 13.42 8.94 6.47
N ARG A 34 12.61 9.60 5.62
CA ARG A 34 11.24 9.96 5.98
C ARG A 34 10.34 8.76 6.22
N LEU A 35 10.53 7.69 5.45
CA LEU A 35 9.79 6.46 5.66
C LEU A 35 10.08 5.86 7.05
N LYS A 36 11.35 5.87 7.47
CA LYS A 36 11.74 5.41 8.80
C LYS A 36 11.14 6.31 9.90
N GLU A 37 11.18 7.63 9.71
CA GLU A 37 10.56 8.59 10.64
C GLU A 37 9.05 8.31 10.83
N VAL A 38 8.30 8.10 9.74
CA VAL A 38 6.86 7.77 9.82
C VAL A 38 6.60 6.40 10.46
N GLN A 39 7.47 5.42 10.23
CA GLN A 39 7.34 4.11 10.88
C GLN A 39 7.59 4.22 12.39
N ASP A 40 8.62 4.95 12.79
CA ASP A 40 8.95 5.16 14.21
C ASP A 40 7.84 5.96 14.93
N GLU A 41 7.19 6.92 14.27
CA GLU A 41 6.03 7.65 14.82
C GLU A 41 4.80 6.75 15.05
N LYS A 42 4.52 5.81 14.13
CA LYS A 42 3.39 4.86 14.27
C LYS A 42 3.58 3.85 15.41
N GLU A 43 4.81 3.37 15.61
CA GLU A 43 5.14 2.43 16.70
C GLU A 43 4.92 3.07 18.10
N GLU A 44 4.95 4.40 18.23
CA GLU A 44 4.72 5.09 19.51
C GLU A 44 3.22 5.26 19.86
N ASP A 45 2.32 5.23 18.87
CA ASP A 45 0.87 5.42 19.08
C ASP A 45 0.13 4.09 19.39
N GLU A 46 0.66 2.94 18.96
CA GLU A 46 0.04 1.61 19.15
C GLU A 46 0.19 1.03 20.59
N GLU A 47 1.03 1.61 21.44
CA GLU A 47 1.22 1.14 22.84
C GLU A 47 0.15 1.69 23.82
N ALA A 48 -0.92 2.32 23.32
CA ALA A 48 -1.94 2.98 24.16
C ALA A 48 -3.28 2.24 24.30
N GLU A 49 -3.57 1.23 23.48
CA GLU A 49 -4.89 0.59 23.42
C GLU A 49 -4.84 -0.88 23.85
N GLU A 50 -4.76 -1.13 25.15
CA GLU A 50 -5.09 -2.44 25.72
C GLU A 50 -6.35 -2.37 26.60
N ASN A 51 -7.35 -3.14 26.19
CA ASN A 51 -8.53 -3.67 26.92
C ASN A 51 -9.84 -2.92 26.71
N GLU A 52 -10.61 -3.36 25.70
CA GLU A 52 -12.05 -3.53 25.87
C GLU A 52 -12.39 -5.01 25.62
N ASP A 53 -12.89 -5.66 26.68
CA ASP A 53 -13.44 -7.02 26.70
C ASP A 53 -14.74 -7.02 25.86
N ASP A 54 -14.77 -7.78 24.77
CA ASP A 54 -16.00 -8.09 24.03
C ASP A 54 -16.77 -9.19 24.80
N GLU A 55 -17.95 -8.84 25.34
CA GLU A 55 -18.93 -9.82 25.80
C GLU A 55 -19.84 -10.21 24.61
N ASP A 56 -19.66 -11.45 24.13
CA ASP A 56 -20.51 -12.15 23.14
C ASP A 56 -22.01 -12.03 23.48
N ASP A 57 -22.83 -11.53 22.55
CA ASP A 57 -24.29 -11.65 22.56
C ASP A 57 -24.69 -12.76 21.58
N ASP A 58 -25.16 -13.89 22.13
CA ASP A 58 -25.76 -15.02 21.42
C ASP A 58 -27.09 -14.55 20.77
N ASP A 59 -27.16 -14.50 19.44
CA ASP A 59 -28.45 -14.38 18.72
C ASP A 59 -28.76 -15.65 17.92
N ASP A 60 -30.00 -16.10 18.11
CA ASP A 60 -30.53 -17.44 17.87
C ASP A 60 -30.83 -17.66 16.38
N ASP A 61 -30.28 -18.73 15.80
CA ASP A 61 -30.41 -19.15 14.40
C ASP A 61 -31.72 -19.97 14.22
N ASP A 62 -32.72 -19.39 13.56
CA ASP A 62 -33.95 -20.12 13.14
C ASP A 62 -34.29 -19.81 11.66
N ASP A 63 -33.47 -20.34 10.75
CA ASP A 63 -33.75 -20.37 9.31
C ASP A 63 -34.56 -21.63 8.93
N GLU A 64 -35.90 -21.55 9.00
CA GLU A 64 -36.80 -22.50 8.34
C GLU A 64 -36.81 -22.26 6.82
N THR A 65 -35.99 -23.03 6.09
CA THR A 65 -35.98 -23.03 4.62
C THR A 65 -37.19 -23.78 4.05
N GLU A 66 -38.20 -23.06 3.54
CA GLU A 66 -39.24 -23.64 2.68
C GLU A 66 -38.76 -23.68 1.21
N ASP A 67 -38.33 -24.86 0.77
CA ASP A 67 -38.12 -25.21 -0.64
C ASP A 67 -39.43 -25.05 -1.42
N ASN A 68 -39.50 -24.05 -2.30
CA ASN A 68 -40.56 -23.99 -3.33
C ASN A 68 -39.94 -24.16 -4.72
N ASP A 69 -39.85 -25.42 -5.14
CA ASP A 69 -39.66 -25.87 -6.53
C ASP A 69 -40.84 -25.37 -7.39
N GLU A 70 -40.67 -24.24 -8.08
CA GLU A 70 -41.56 -23.83 -9.17
C GLU A 70 -40.82 -23.94 -10.50
N ASP A 71 -40.78 -25.18 -11.00
CA ASP A 71 -40.38 -25.57 -12.35
C ASP A 71 -41.38 -24.96 -13.35
N SER A 72 -41.19 -23.68 -13.67
CA SER A 72 -41.95 -22.95 -14.67
C SER A 72 -41.18 -22.99 -15.98
N GLU A 73 -41.72 -23.72 -16.95
CA GLU A 73 -41.21 -23.80 -18.32
C GLU A 73 -41.12 -22.38 -18.91
N ASP A 74 -39.90 -21.82 -18.92
CA ASP A 74 -39.56 -20.52 -19.48
C ASP A 74 -39.73 -20.60 -21.01
N ASP A 75 -40.87 -20.12 -21.52
CA ASP A 75 -41.08 -19.88 -22.94
C ASP A 75 -40.17 -18.69 -23.30
N GLU A 76 -38.89 -18.98 -23.61
CA GLU A 76 -37.81 -18.05 -23.97
C GLU A 76 -38.22 -17.15 -25.16
N ARG A 77 -39.06 -16.14 -24.87
CA ARG A 77 -39.42 -15.08 -25.80
C ARG A 77 -38.52 -13.89 -25.54
N GLU A 78 -38.26 -13.13 -26.59
CA GLU A 78 -37.51 -11.88 -26.48
C GLU A 78 -38.21 -10.93 -25.49
N GLU A 79 -37.51 -10.54 -24.43
CA GLU A 79 -37.96 -9.59 -23.42
C GLU A 79 -38.40 -8.28 -24.08
N THR A 80 -39.60 -7.81 -23.73
CA THR A 80 -40.07 -6.49 -24.15
C THR A 80 -39.37 -5.39 -23.34
N GLU A 81 -39.32 -4.17 -23.87
CA GLU A 81 -38.69 -3.03 -23.17
C GLU A 81 -39.27 -2.79 -21.77
N GLU A 82 -40.57 -3.03 -21.58
CA GLU A 82 -41.24 -2.87 -20.29
C GLU A 82 -40.75 -3.88 -19.25
N GLU A 83 -40.52 -5.14 -19.66
CA GLU A 83 -40.02 -6.21 -18.80
C GLU A 83 -38.55 -5.97 -18.41
N PHE A 84 -37.73 -5.49 -19.35
CA PHE A 84 -36.35 -5.08 -19.06
C PHE A 84 -36.32 -3.96 -18.00
N LEU A 85 -37.19 -2.95 -18.16
CA LEU A 85 -37.28 -1.83 -17.23
C LEU A 85 -37.79 -2.27 -15.86
N ASP A 86 -38.77 -3.16 -15.80
CA ASP A 86 -39.29 -3.71 -14.55
C ASP A 86 -38.24 -4.53 -13.80
N ARG A 87 -37.49 -5.39 -14.50
CA ARG A 87 -36.37 -6.14 -13.91
C ARG A 87 -35.27 -5.23 -13.40
N TYR A 88 -34.92 -4.18 -14.15
CA TYR A 88 -33.90 -3.22 -13.71
C TYR A 88 -34.37 -2.40 -12.52
N ALA A 89 -35.64 -1.98 -12.49
CA ALA A 89 -36.24 -1.28 -11.35
C ALA A 89 -36.23 -2.16 -10.09
N LYS A 90 -36.61 -3.44 -10.23
CA LYS A 90 -36.54 -4.42 -9.14
C LYS A 90 -35.12 -4.65 -8.64
N ALA A 91 -34.15 -4.77 -9.54
CA ALA A 91 -32.75 -4.93 -9.18
C ALA A 91 -32.20 -3.70 -8.45
N ALA A 92 -32.57 -2.49 -8.89
CA ALA A 92 -32.17 -1.25 -8.23
C ALA A 92 -32.76 -1.15 -6.81
N VAL A 93 -34.04 -1.49 -6.64
CA VAL A 93 -34.70 -1.51 -5.32
C VAL A 93 -34.11 -2.60 -4.41
N ALA A 94 -33.80 -3.78 -4.95
CA ALA A 94 -33.15 -4.83 -4.18
C ALA A 94 -31.76 -4.37 -3.70
N LEU A 95 -30.99 -3.73 -4.57
CA LEU A 95 -29.68 -3.18 -4.21
C LEU A 95 -29.79 -2.04 -3.18
N GLU A 96 -30.79 -1.17 -3.28
CA GLU A 96 -31.04 -0.09 -2.30
C GLU A 96 -31.51 -0.61 -0.94
N ASN A 97 -32.22 -1.74 -0.90
CA ASN A 97 -32.66 -2.34 0.36
C ASN A 97 -31.61 -3.27 1.00
N ASP A 98 -30.74 -3.90 0.19
CA ASP A 98 -29.66 -4.79 0.65
C ASP A 98 -28.43 -3.98 1.06
N ILE A 99 -28.15 -2.88 0.35
CA ILE A 99 -27.16 -1.91 0.77
C ILE A 99 -27.87 -0.90 1.66
N VAL A 100 -27.80 -1.11 2.98
CA VAL A 100 -27.93 -0.01 3.94
C VAL A 100 -26.77 0.96 3.68
N VAL A 101 -26.88 1.77 2.63
CA VAL A 101 -26.06 2.98 2.52
C VAL A 101 -26.67 3.92 3.53
N GLU A 102 -26.16 3.87 4.75
CA GLU A 102 -26.28 4.98 5.67
C GLU A 102 -25.74 6.22 4.94
N GLU A 103 -26.63 7.02 4.35
CA GLU A 103 -26.36 8.42 4.01
C GLU A 103 -26.24 9.22 5.33
N GLY A 104 -25.32 8.79 6.18
CA GLY A 104 -24.81 9.47 7.35
C GLY A 104 -23.42 9.99 7.03
N ASP A 105 -23.07 11.10 7.63
CA ASP A 105 -21.74 11.70 7.59
C ASP A 105 -20.69 10.59 7.74
N VAL A 106 -19.91 10.30 6.70
CA VAL A 106 -18.70 9.47 6.80
C VAL A 106 -17.70 10.30 7.61
N GLU A 107 -17.92 10.36 8.92
CA GLU A 107 -16.87 10.64 9.87
C GLU A 107 -15.80 9.57 9.64
N ASP A 108 -14.74 9.99 8.95
CA ASP A 108 -13.41 9.37 8.88
C ASP A 108 -13.40 7.89 9.31
N GLN A 109 -13.90 7.01 8.43
CA GLN A 109 -13.57 5.60 8.56
C GLN A 109 -12.07 5.50 8.37
N ASP A 110 -11.35 5.29 9.47
CA ASP A 110 -9.93 4.96 9.53
C ASP A 110 -9.66 3.56 8.93
N GLU A 111 -10.25 3.24 7.78
CA GLU A 111 -9.91 2.03 7.04
C GLU A 111 -8.53 2.22 6.42
N GLU A 112 -7.56 1.44 6.91
CA GLU A 112 -6.22 1.41 6.34
C GLU A 112 -6.31 1.02 4.85
N PRO A 113 -5.75 1.83 3.93
CA PRO A 113 -5.89 1.56 2.52
C PRO A 113 -5.19 0.24 2.15
N GLU A 114 -5.92 -0.67 1.51
CA GLU A 114 -5.35 -1.93 0.99
C GLU A 114 -4.23 -1.63 -0.02
N LEU A 115 -2.98 -1.92 0.39
CA LEU A 115 -1.79 -1.65 -0.41
C LEU A 115 -1.56 -2.69 -1.52
N GLY A 116 -2.33 -3.79 -1.53
CA GLY A 116 -2.25 -4.88 -2.48
C GLY A 116 -0.82 -5.41 -2.62
N PHE A 117 -0.32 -5.56 -3.85
CA PHE A 117 1.03 -6.08 -4.11
C PHE A 117 2.19 -5.23 -3.53
N LEU A 118 1.93 -4.00 -3.08
CA LEU A 118 2.94 -3.16 -2.45
C LEU A 118 3.20 -3.57 -0.99
N GLU A 119 2.24 -4.22 -0.34
CA GLU A 119 2.36 -4.74 1.02
C GLU A 119 3.47 -5.80 1.12
N GLU A 120 3.60 -6.64 0.09
CA GLU A 120 4.60 -7.72 0.06
C GLU A 120 6.06 -7.22 -0.03
N VAL A 121 6.28 -5.94 -0.37
CA VAL A 121 7.60 -5.44 -0.70
C VAL A 121 8.17 -4.56 0.39
N ASP A 122 9.11 -5.11 1.15
CA ASP A 122 9.92 -4.38 2.14
C ASP A 122 10.81 -3.32 1.44
N PRO A 123 10.46 -2.02 1.55
CA PRO A 123 11.18 -0.96 0.86
C PRO A 123 12.57 -0.72 1.45
N GLN A 124 12.75 -0.94 2.75
CA GLN A 124 14.02 -0.73 3.44
C GLN A 124 15.04 -1.79 3.01
N ARG A 125 14.62 -3.05 2.93
CA ARG A 125 15.47 -4.15 2.43
C ARG A 125 15.95 -3.92 1.00
N VAL A 126 15.11 -3.34 0.16
CA VAL A 126 15.48 -3.08 -1.23
C VAL A 126 16.52 -1.96 -1.32
N VAL A 127 16.33 -0.88 -0.58
CA VAL A 127 17.31 0.21 -0.49
C VAL A 127 18.63 -0.32 0.05
N TRP A 128 18.58 -1.18 1.07
CA TRP A 128 19.76 -1.84 1.62
C TRP A 128 20.52 -2.61 0.55
N SER A 129 19.83 -3.54 -0.12
CA SER A 129 20.44 -4.42 -1.13
C SER A 129 21.10 -3.59 -2.23
N LEU A 130 20.48 -2.47 -2.64
CA LEU A 130 21.02 -1.56 -3.64
C LEU A 130 22.30 -0.87 -3.17
N ILE A 131 22.30 -0.33 -1.94
CA ILE A 131 23.47 0.37 -1.39
C ILE A 131 24.61 -0.64 -1.18
N GLU A 132 24.35 -1.82 -0.62
CA GLU A 132 25.38 -2.82 -0.39
C GLU A 132 26.04 -3.27 -1.69
N SER A 133 25.26 -3.55 -2.73
CA SER A 133 25.76 -4.01 -4.03
C SER A 133 26.48 -2.92 -4.84
N HIS A 134 26.13 -1.64 -4.65
CA HIS A 134 26.62 -0.55 -5.50
C HIS A 134 27.32 0.59 -4.75
N HIS A 135 27.57 0.47 -3.45
CA HIS A 135 28.15 1.54 -2.63
C HIS A 135 29.40 2.14 -3.25
N GLN A 136 30.31 1.34 -3.80
CA GLN A 136 31.55 1.83 -4.42
C GLN A 136 31.30 2.84 -5.54
N VAL A 137 30.29 2.59 -6.38
CA VAL A 137 29.94 3.50 -7.47
C VAL A 137 29.15 4.69 -6.93
N LEU A 138 28.21 4.43 -6.02
CA LEU A 138 27.36 5.45 -5.43
C LEU A 138 28.15 6.48 -4.61
N THR A 139 29.18 6.05 -3.86
CA THR A 139 30.01 6.94 -3.04
C THR A 139 31.17 7.57 -3.81
N GLN A 140 31.68 6.94 -4.87
CA GLN A 140 32.79 7.51 -5.67
C GLN A 140 32.32 8.43 -6.78
N VAL A 141 31.18 8.16 -7.41
CA VAL A 141 30.71 8.90 -8.60
C VAL A 141 29.91 10.16 -8.22
N GLN A 142 29.45 10.26 -6.98
CA GLN A 142 28.52 11.31 -6.57
C GLN A 142 29.06 12.20 -5.47
N ALA A 143 29.05 13.52 -5.72
CA ALA A 143 29.14 14.51 -4.65
C ALA A 143 27.79 14.62 -3.95
N LEU A 144 27.51 13.71 -3.02
CA LEU A 144 26.31 13.74 -2.20
C LEU A 144 26.37 14.91 -1.19
N PRO A 145 25.22 15.54 -0.87
CA PRO A 145 25.17 16.57 0.17
C PRO A 145 25.64 16.00 1.52
N PRO A 146 26.62 16.62 2.21
CA PRO A 146 27.14 16.11 3.49
C PRO A 146 26.06 16.03 4.58
N GLN A 147 25.10 16.94 4.56
CA GLN A 147 23.98 16.98 5.51
C GLN A 147 23.08 15.75 5.33
N LEU A 148 22.84 15.34 4.09
CA LEU A 148 22.07 14.15 3.77
C LEU A 148 22.78 12.89 4.24
N ILE A 149 24.09 12.78 4.02
CA ILE A 149 24.88 11.64 4.52
C ILE A 149 24.80 11.57 6.05
N SER A 150 24.99 12.69 6.74
CA SER A 150 24.91 12.72 8.20
C SER A 150 23.53 12.32 8.71
N SER A 151 22.47 12.87 8.11
CA SER A 151 21.09 12.51 8.46
C SER A 151 20.83 11.03 8.22
N PHE A 152 21.20 10.52 7.04
CA PHE A 152 21.04 9.12 6.69
C PHE A 152 21.77 8.18 7.64
N LEU A 153 23.01 8.51 8.04
CA LEU A 153 23.76 7.68 8.98
C LEU A 153 23.27 7.77 10.43
N ASN A 154 22.58 8.85 10.80
CA ASN A 154 21.91 8.94 12.09
C ASN A 154 20.64 8.06 12.11
N THR A 155 19.90 8.03 11.01
CA THR A 155 18.70 7.19 10.84
C THR A 155 19.06 5.72 10.62
N PHE A 156 20.14 5.44 9.89
CA PHE A 156 20.60 4.09 9.53
C PHE A 156 22.09 3.91 9.86
N PRO A 157 22.44 3.70 11.15
CA PRO A 157 23.82 3.57 11.58
C PRO A 157 24.54 2.33 11.02
N GLU A 158 23.80 1.33 10.54
CA GLU A 158 24.36 0.08 9.97
C GLU A 158 25.22 0.36 8.72
N TYR A 159 24.93 1.43 7.99
CA TYR A 159 25.63 1.79 6.75
C TYR A 159 26.93 2.56 6.98
N GLN A 160 27.27 2.91 8.23
CA GLN A 160 28.40 3.79 8.53
C GLN A 160 29.73 3.28 7.92
N SER A 161 29.94 1.96 7.93
CA SER A 161 31.15 1.34 7.37
C SER A 161 31.30 1.55 5.86
N LEU A 162 30.18 1.63 5.12
CA LEU A 162 30.15 1.79 3.66
C LEU A 162 30.52 3.22 3.24
N PHE A 163 30.18 4.21 4.06
CA PHE A 163 30.52 5.62 3.81
C PHE A 163 31.90 6.03 4.35
N GLN A 164 32.48 5.28 5.30
CA GLN A 164 33.82 5.55 5.84
C GLN A 164 34.96 5.15 4.90
N GLN A 165 34.77 4.18 4.01
CA GLN A 165 35.82 3.67 3.10
C GLN A 165 36.07 4.58 1.88
N SER A 166 35.36 5.71 1.76
CA SER A 166 35.39 6.59 0.58
C SER A 166 36.24 7.85 0.77
N ARG A 167 37.10 7.90 1.80
CA ARG A 167 37.91 9.07 2.17
C ARG A 167 39.40 8.88 1.89
#